data_AF-X1G595-F1
#
_entry.id   AF-X1G595-F1
#
_cell.length_a   1.000
_cell.length_b   1.000
_cell.length_c   1.000
_cell.angle_alpha   90.00
_cell.angle_beta   90.00
_cell.angle_gamma   90.00
#
_symmetry.space_group_name_H-M   'P 1'
#
loop_
_entity.id
_entity.type
_entity.pdbx_description
1 polymer ?
#
loop_
_entity_poly.entity_id
_entity_poly.type
_entity_poly.pdbx_seq_one_letter_code
_entity_poly.pdbx_strand_id
1 'polypeptide(L)'
;HLLAYFEMLQRDADRFSDCLKRTDVMPLGSGALAGVAYKNIDREFLARELGFGQLSQNSMDAVSDRDFVLEYEAAASLCMMHLSRLAEEIILW
;
A
#
# COMPACT_ATOMS: atom_id res chain seq x y z
N HIS A 1 13.33 18.83 -21.84
CA HIS A 1 13.71 17.42 -21.67
C HIS A 1 13.40 16.93 -20.27
N LEU A 2 14.03 17.48 -19.21
CA LEU A 2 13.85 17.01 -17.82
C LEU A 2 12.41 17.04 -17.29
N LEU A 3 11.56 17.97 -17.73
CA LEU A 3 10.14 17.99 -17.34
C LEU A 3 9.36 16.75 -17.79
N ALA A 4 9.83 15.99 -18.79
CA ALA A 4 9.19 14.72 -19.13
C ALA A 4 9.30 13.69 -17.98
N TYR A 5 10.40 13.72 -17.23
CA TYR A 5 10.60 12.87 -16.05
C TYR A 5 9.78 13.35 -14.85
N PHE A 6 9.57 14.66 -14.72
CA PHE A 6 8.66 15.21 -13.71
C PHE A 6 7.25 14.62 -13.88
N GLU A 7 6.72 14.62 -15.10
CA GLU A 7 5.40 14.03 -15.39
C GLU A 7 5.34 12.52 -15.11
N MET A 8 6.44 11.79 -15.36
CA MET A 8 6.53 10.36 -15.01
C MET A 8 6.46 10.13 -13.50
N LEU A 9 7.29 10.84 -12.75
CA LEU A 9 7.38 10.71 -11.29
C LEU A 9 6.13 11.23 -10.58
N GLN A 10 5.44 12.23 -11.13
CA GLN A 10 4.16 12.70 -10.60
C GLN A 10 3.11 11.58 -10.65
N ARG A 11 3.02 10.83 -11.75
CA ARG A 11 2.13 9.67 -11.84
C ARG A 11 2.52 8.56 -10.87
N ASP A 12 3.81 8.38 -10.61
CA ASP A 12 4.26 7.39 -9.62
C ASP A 12 3.86 7.79 -8.20
N ALA A 13 4.01 9.08 -7.86
CA ALA A 13 3.54 9.61 -6.57
C ALA A 13 2.03 9.39 -6.38
N ASP A 14 1.23 9.63 -7.43
CA ASP A 14 -0.22 9.37 -7.40
C ASP A 14 -0.52 7.87 -7.17
N ARG A 15 0.21 6.96 -7.82
CA ARG A 15 0.08 5.50 -7.60
C ARG A 15 0.39 5.10 -6.17
N PHE A 16 1.49 5.62 -5.60
CA PHE A 16 1.83 5.33 -4.20
C PHE A 16 0.79 5.89 -3.24
N SER A 17 0.24 7.08 -3.50
CA SER A 17 -0.85 7.65 -2.70
C SER A 17 -2.10 6.79 -2.74
N ASP A 18 -2.49 6.29 -3.92
CA ASP A 18 -3.66 5.44 -4.06
C ASP A 18 -3.45 4.03 -3.46
N CYS A 19 -2.25 3.46 -3.59
CA CYS A 19 -1.89 2.22 -2.93
C CYS A 19 -2.00 2.36 -1.40
N LEU A 20 -1.47 3.45 -0.82
CA LEU A 20 -1.59 3.72 0.61
C LEU A 20 -3.05 3.75 1.08
N LYS A 21 -3.95 4.40 0.33
CA LYS A 21 -5.38 4.44 0.67
C LYS A 21 -6.02 3.06 0.74
N ARG A 22 -5.60 2.12 -0.12
CA ARG A 22 -6.11 0.73 -0.14
C ARG A 22 -5.47 -0.14 0.94
N THR A 23 -4.20 0.10 1.25
CA THR A 23 -3.47 -0.59 2.33
C THR A 23 -3.95 -0.18 3.73
N ASP A 24 -4.62 0.96 3.86
CA ASP A 24 -5.08 1.55 5.13
C ASP A 24 -6.30 0.84 5.75
N VAL A 25 -6.18 -0.48 5.92
CA VAL A 25 -7.22 -1.36 6.46
C VAL A 25 -6.62 -2.22 7.59
N MET A 26 -7.12 -2.08 8.81
CA MET A 26 -6.60 -2.78 9.99
C MET A 26 -7.02 -4.26 10.01
N PRO A 27 -6.08 -5.23 9.94
CA PRO A 27 -6.40 -6.66 9.99
C PRO A 27 -6.46 -7.22 11.42
N LEU A 28 -5.97 -6.48 12.42
CA LEU A 28 -5.87 -6.94 13.80
C LEU A 28 -7.26 -7.29 14.38
N GLY A 29 -7.34 -8.39 15.12
CA GLY A 29 -8.60 -8.98 15.58
C GLY A 29 -9.15 -10.10 14.68
N SER A 30 -8.54 -10.36 13.52
CA SER A 30 -8.93 -11.47 12.63
C SER A 30 -8.50 -12.86 13.12
N GLY A 31 -7.64 -12.93 14.14
CA GLY A 31 -7.13 -14.20 14.68
C GLY A 31 -6.39 -15.01 13.62
N ALA A 32 -6.54 -16.34 13.65
CA ALA A 32 -5.97 -17.20 12.61
C ALA A 32 -6.72 -17.13 11.27
N LEU A 33 -8.05 -16.97 11.31
CA LEU A 33 -8.94 -16.79 10.13
C LEU A 33 -10.41 -16.48 10.49
N ALA A 34 -10.86 -16.77 11.71
CA ALA A 34 -12.28 -16.70 12.12
C ALA A 34 -12.56 -15.62 13.18
N GLY A 35 -11.66 -14.66 13.34
CA GLY A 35 -11.70 -13.70 14.43
C GLY A 35 -11.06 -14.22 15.72
N VAL A 36 -10.99 -13.36 16.73
CA VAL A 36 -10.55 -13.71 18.09
C VAL A 36 -11.72 -14.10 18.98
N ALA A 37 -11.51 -15.01 19.93
CA ALA A 37 -12.56 -15.50 20.83
C ALA A 37 -12.87 -14.58 22.03
N TYR A 38 -12.34 -13.34 22.02
CA TYR A 38 -12.60 -12.36 23.08
C TYR A 38 -13.97 -11.74 22.89
N LYS A 39 -14.84 -11.86 23.90
CA LYS A 39 -16.24 -11.41 23.83
C LYS A 39 -16.42 -9.92 23.51
N ASN A 40 -15.47 -9.07 23.91
CA ASN A 40 -15.58 -7.60 23.85
C ASN A 40 -14.34 -6.95 23.21
N ILE A 41 -13.83 -7.50 22.10
CA ILE A 41 -12.76 -6.79 21.37
C ILE A 41 -13.33 -5.55 20.69
N ASP A 42 -12.75 -4.39 20.98
CA ASP A 42 -13.05 -3.11 20.32
C ASP A 42 -12.02 -2.88 19.20
N ARG A 43 -12.39 -3.17 17.95
CA ARG A 43 -11.48 -3.05 16.81
C ARG A 43 -11.36 -1.59 16.36
N GLU A 44 -12.38 -0.79 16.56
CA GLU A 44 -12.41 0.64 16.29
C GLU A 44 -11.42 1.40 17.18
N PHE A 45 -11.34 1.04 18.47
CA PHE A 45 -10.30 1.53 19.38
C PHE A 45 -8.91 1.16 18.87
N LEU A 46 -8.68 -0.11 18.54
CA LEU A 46 -7.39 -0.56 18.03
C LEU A 46 -6.99 0.16 16.73
N ALA A 47 -7.91 0.37 15.80
CA ALA A 47 -7.63 1.07 14.55
C ALA A 47 -7.20 2.52 14.80
N ARG A 48 -7.86 3.22 15.74
CA ARG A 48 -7.46 4.59 16.14
C ARG A 48 -6.07 4.61 16.78
N GLU A 49 -5.80 3.69 17.71
CA GLU A 49 -4.49 3.61 18.39
C GLU A 49 -3.35 3.25 17.44
N LEU A 50 -3.63 2.41 16.43
CA LEU A 50 -2.64 1.99 15.43
C LEU A 50 -2.55 2.92 14.21
N GLY A 51 -3.46 3.89 14.10
CA GLY A 51 -3.47 4.88 13.01
C GLY A 51 -4.05 4.40 11.69
N PHE A 52 -4.91 3.37 11.69
CA PHE A 52 -5.61 2.90 10.51
C PHE A 52 -6.93 3.64 10.27
N GLY A 53 -7.25 3.93 9.02
CA GLY A 53 -8.48 4.57 8.60
C GLY A 53 -9.69 3.64 8.45
N GLN A 54 -9.46 2.33 8.26
CA GLN A 54 -10.52 1.36 8.00
C GLN A 54 -10.32 0.04 8.76
N LEU A 55 -11.41 -0.72 8.91
CA LEU A 55 -11.39 -2.07 9.49
C LEU A 55 -11.56 -3.12 8.39
N SER A 56 -10.81 -4.22 8.47
CA SER A 56 -11.06 -5.36 7.58
C SER A 56 -12.45 -5.96 7.87
N GLN A 57 -13.21 -6.23 6.82
CA GLN A 57 -14.61 -6.67 6.90
C GLN A 57 -14.75 -8.20 7.00
N ASN A 58 -13.70 -8.94 6.63
CA ASN A 58 -13.69 -10.39 6.65
C ASN A 58 -12.36 -10.87 7.21
N SER A 59 -12.41 -11.76 8.21
CA SER A 59 -11.22 -12.24 8.90
C SER A 59 -10.39 -13.22 8.07
N MET A 60 -11.03 -13.99 7.18
CA MET A 60 -10.33 -14.95 6.30
C MET A 60 -9.59 -14.20 5.20
N ASP A 61 -10.24 -13.22 4.59
CA ASP A 61 -9.63 -12.27 3.66
C ASP A 61 -8.43 -11.57 4.29
N ALA A 62 -8.61 -10.92 5.44
CA ALA A 62 -7.57 -10.13 6.12
C ALA A 62 -6.29 -10.91 6.47
N VAL A 63 -6.38 -12.22 6.76
CA VAL A 63 -5.18 -13.03 7.07
C VAL A 63 -4.48 -13.52 5.81
N SER A 64 -5.21 -13.73 4.72
CA SER A 64 -4.68 -14.21 3.44
C SER A 64 -4.27 -13.10 2.48
N ASP A 65 -4.83 -11.89 2.61
CA ASP A 65 -4.65 -10.79 1.67
C ASP A 65 -3.19 -10.31 1.62
N ARG A 66 -2.66 -10.17 0.41
CA ARG A 66 -1.33 -9.62 0.10
C ARG A 66 -1.37 -8.66 -1.09
N ASP A 67 -2.55 -8.25 -1.53
CA ASP A 67 -2.72 -7.37 -2.69
C ASP A 67 -2.00 -6.04 -2.47
N PHE A 68 -2.00 -5.53 -1.22
CA PHE A 68 -1.27 -4.32 -0.85
C PHE A 68 0.24 -4.39 -1.15
N VAL A 69 0.86 -5.57 -0.97
CA VAL A 69 2.29 -5.77 -1.28
C VAL A 69 2.48 -5.83 -2.79
N LEU A 70 1.64 -6.59 -3.49
CA LEU A 70 1.74 -6.74 -4.94
C LEU A 70 1.53 -5.40 -5.66
N GLU A 71 0.56 -4.60 -5.21
CA GLU A 71 0.30 -3.28 -5.75
C GLU A 71 1.44 -2.30 -5.48
N TYR A 72 2.00 -2.31 -4.27
CA TYR A 72 3.17 -1.51 -3.93
C TYR A 72 4.38 -1.88 -4.81
N GLU A 73 4.68 -3.17 -4.96
CA GLU A 73 5.78 -3.66 -5.79
C GLU A 73 5.58 -3.32 -7.28
N ALA A 74 4.35 -3.36 -7.77
CA ALA A 74 4.03 -2.93 -9.12
C ALA A 74 4.29 -1.42 -9.31
N ALA A 75 3.87 -0.58 -8.36
CA ALA A 75 4.14 0.86 -8.39
C ALA A 75 5.65 1.15 -8.28
N ALA A 76 6.36 0.44 -7.41
CA ALA A 76 7.82 0.53 -7.26
C ALA A 76 8.56 0.13 -8.54
N SER A 77 8.13 -0.96 -9.19
CA SER A 77 8.71 -1.42 -10.46
C SER A 77 8.56 -0.39 -11.58
N LEU A 78 7.39 0.26 -11.68
CA LEU A 78 7.17 1.35 -12.65
C LEU A 78 8.04 2.57 -12.36
N CYS A 79 8.13 2.97 -11.09
CA CYS A 79 9.01 4.06 -10.66
C CYS A 79 10.48 3.75 -11.03
N MET A 80 10.94 2.53 -10.73
CA MET A 80 12.29 2.08 -11.08
C MET A 80 12.56 2.09 -12.59
N MET A 81 11.57 1.75 -13.42
CA MET A 81 11.68 1.87 -14.87
C MET A 81 11.80 3.34 -15.32
N HIS A 82 11.09 4.28 -14.71
CA HIS A 82 11.26 5.70 -15.03
C HIS A 82 12.63 6.22 -14.59
N LEU A 83 13.10 5.83 -13.40
CA LEU A 83 14.42 6.18 -12.89
C LEU A 83 15.55 5.57 -13.73
N SER A 84 15.41 4.35 -14.22
CA SER A 84 16.42 3.73 -15.09
C SER A 84 16.59 4.50 -16.41
N ARG A 85 15.47 4.97 -16.99
CA ARG A 85 15.50 5.84 -18.18
C ARG A 85 16.11 7.21 -17.90
N LEU A 86 15.93 7.77 -16.71
CA LEU A 86 16.58 9.03 -16.33
C LEU A 86 18.08 8.82 -16.16
N ALA A 87 18.47 7.72 -15.51
CA ALA A 87 19.86 7.37 -15.31
C ALA A 87 20.60 7.20 -16.64
N GLU A 88 19.99 6.52 -17.62
CA GLU A 88 20.56 6.36 -18.96
C GLU A 88 20.88 7.70 -19.63
N GLU A 89 19.95 8.65 -19.58
CA GLU A 89 20.18 10.00 -20.13
C GLU A 89 21.33 10.73 -19.43
N ILE A 90 21.45 10.59 -18.11
CA ILE A 90 22.54 11.20 -17.33
C ILE A 90 23.88 10.54 -17.65
N ILE A 91 23.91 9.22 -17.89
CA ILE A 91 25.12 8.48 -18.23
C ILE A 91 25.65 8.88 -19.61
N LEU A 92 24.75 9.11 -20.56
CA LEU A 92 25.11 9.45 -21.94
C LEU A 92 25.47 10.94 -22.15
N TRP A 93 25.06 11.83 -21.23
CA TRP A 93 25.28 13.27 -21.31
C TRP A 93 26.66 13.69 -20.83
#